data_AF-A0A7K1BG74-F1
#
_entry.id   AF-A0A7K1BG74-F1
#
_cell.length_a   1.000
_cell.length_b   1.000
_cell.length_c   1.000
_cell.angle_alpha   90.00
_cell.angle_beta   90.00
_cell.angle_gamma   90.00
#
_symmetry.space_group_name_H-M   'P 1'
#
loop_
_entity.id
_entity.type
_entity.pdbx_description
1 polymer ?
#
loop_
_entity_poly.entity_id
_entity_poly.type
_entity_poly.pdbx_seq_one_letter_code
_entity_poly.pdbx_strand_id
1 'polypeptide(L)' 'MVSLENIRDVVNDPRFTYRQRVANLANLAENLLDAPPVRKQCADALEKRIICDMFEGNAPYRPRYLLPDYK' A
#
# COMPACT_ATOMS: atom_id res chain seq x y z
N MET A 1 10.03 3.05 5.77
CA MET A 1 9.16 2.35 6.74
C MET A 1 8.20 3.39 7.30
N VAL A 2 6.91 3.07 7.40
CA VAL A 2 5.88 3.98 7.91
C VAL A 2 6.12 4.28 9.40
N SER A 3 6.00 5.55 9.81
CA SER A 3 6.17 5.98 11.20
C SER A 3 4.91 6.65 11.76
N LEU A 4 4.87 6.84 13.09
CA LEU A 4 3.82 7.63 13.75
C LEU A 4 3.76 9.09 13.25
N GLU A 5 4.89 9.65 12.84
CA GLU A 5 4.95 11.00 12.25
C GLU A 5 4.20 11.04 10.92
N ASN A 6 4.36 10.04 10.04
CA ASN A 6 3.61 9.99 8.78
C ASN A 6 2.09 9.94 9.02
N ILE A 7 1.65 9.20 10.04
CA ILE A 7 0.24 9.14 10.43
C ILE A 7 -0.22 10.51 10.92
N ARG A 8 0.59 11.17 11.76
CA ARG A 8 0.29 12.50 12.31
C ARG A 8 0.17 13.55 11.20
N ASP A 9 1.04 13.50 10.21
CA ASP A 9 1.00 14.39 9.04
C ASP A 9 -0.32 14.25 8.28
N VAL A 10 -0.74 13.01 7.98
CA VAL A 10 -2.02 12.76 7.30
C VAL A 10 -3.23 13.26 8.12
N VAL A 11 -3.21 13.09 9.44
CA VAL A 11 -4.28 13.57 10.33
C VAL A 11 -4.36 15.09 10.34
N ASN A 12 -3.22 15.77 10.36
CA ASN A 12 -3.15 17.22 10.52
C ASN A 12 -3.17 17.99 9.20
N ASP A 13 -2.98 17.33 8.05
CA ASP A 13 -2.94 18.00 6.75
C ASP A 13 -4.29 18.66 6.41
N PRO A 14 -4.35 20.00 6.29
CA PRO A 14 -5.58 20.71 5.96
C PRO A 14 -5.96 20.60 4.48
N ARG A 15 -5.06 20.12 3.61
CA ARG A 15 -5.31 19.95 2.17
C ARG A 15 -6.14 18.72 1.86
N PHE A 16 -6.26 17.78 2.80
CA PHE A 16 -7.06 16.57 2.62
C PHE A 16 -8.52 16.78 3.00
N THR A 17 -9.40 16.39 2.09
CA THR A 17 -10.79 16.06 2.43
C THR A 17 -10.82 14.85 3.37
N TYR A 18 -11.94 14.67 4.08
CA TYR A 18 -12.16 13.49 4.94
C TYR A 18 -11.86 12.17 4.21
N ARG A 19 -12.36 11.99 2.98
CA ARG A 19 -12.15 10.75 2.20
C ARG A 19 -10.69 10.54 1.82
N GLN A 20 -9.99 11.60 1.43
CA GLN A 20 -8.56 11.53 1.14
C GLN A 20 -7.76 11.16 2.39
N ARG A 21 -8.11 11.73 3.55
CA ARG A 21 -7.47 11.39 4.82
C ARG A 21 -7.65 9.92 5.17
N VAL A 22 -8.88 9.41 5.10
CA VAL A 22 -9.17 7.99 5.35
C VAL A 22 -8.38 7.08 4.41
N ALA A 23 -8.38 7.37 3.10
CA ALA A 23 -7.64 6.58 2.13
C ALA A 23 -6.12 6.56 2.40
N ASN A 24 -5.53 7.71 2.73
CA ASN A 24 -4.10 7.79 3.07
C ASN A 24 -3.77 7.05 4.37
N LEU A 25 -4.60 7.17 5.41
CA LEU A 25 -4.41 6.41 6.65
C LEU A 25 -4.48 4.91 6.42
N ALA A 26 -5.40 4.46 5.57
CA ALA A 26 -5.51 3.05 5.21
C ALA A 26 -4.26 2.57 4.45
N ASN A 27 -3.77 3.33 3.45
CA ASN A 27 -2.52 3.02 2.76
C ASN A 27 -1.33 2.91 3.71
N LEU A 28 -1.21 3.82 4.70
CA LEU A 28 -0.15 3.75 5.71
C LEU A 28 -0.26 2.47 6.55
N ALA A 29 -1.47 2.07 6.94
CA ALA A 29 -1.70 0.85 7.70
C ALA A 29 -1.33 -0.42 6.91
N GLU A 30 -1.69 -0.50 5.63
CA GLU A 30 -1.31 -1.62 4.75
C GLU A 30 0.22 -1.79 4.65
N ASN A 31 0.97 -0.68 4.69
CA ASN A 31 2.43 -0.68 4.58
C ASN A 31 3.17 -0.88 5.92
N LEU A 32 2.44 -0.99 7.03
CA LEU A 32 2.98 -1.45 8.32
C LEU A 32 2.97 -2.98 8.43
N LEU A 33 2.18 -3.66 7.60
CA LEU A 33 2.10 -5.12 7.56
C LEU A 33 3.23 -5.70 6.70
N ASP A 34 3.59 -6.95 6.98
CA ASP A 34 4.57 -7.68 6.20
C ASP A 34 4.02 -8.06 4.82
N ALA A 35 4.85 -7.92 3.79
CA ALA A 35 4.52 -8.40 2.46
C ALA A 35 4.52 -9.94 2.42
N PRO A 36 3.72 -10.57 1.55
CA PRO A 36 3.77 -12.01 1.35
C PRO A 36 5.20 -12.47 1.02
N PRO A 37 5.65 -13.61 1.57
CA PRO A 37 6.99 -14.10 1.29
C PRO A 37 7.12 -14.46 -0.19
N VAL A 38 8.21 -14.02 -0.81
CA VAL A 38 8.55 -14.34 -2.20
C VAL A 38 9.83 -15.17 -2.25
N ARG A 39 10.00 -15.95 -3.32
CA ARG A 39 11.25 -16.69 -3.57
C ARG A 39 12.42 -15.71 -3.76
N LYS A 40 13.63 -16.12 -3.42
CA LYS A 40 14.85 -15.30 -3.56
C LYS A 40 14.99 -14.69 -4.97
N GLN A 41 14.73 -15.46 -6.01
CA GLN A 41 14.83 -14.97 -7.40
C GLN A 41 13.86 -13.82 -7.69
N CYS A 42 12.67 -13.83 -7.06
CA CYS A 42 11.70 -12.74 -7.17
C CYS A 42 12.19 -11.49 -6.43
N ALA A 43 12.67 -11.65 -5.19
CA ALA A 43 13.25 -10.56 -4.41
C ALA A 43 14.44 -9.91 -5.13
N ASP A 44 15.38 -10.70 -5.65
CA ASP A 44 16.54 -10.22 -6.41
C ASP A 44 16.09 -9.47 -7.69
N ALA A 45 15.03 -9.94 -8.35
CA ALA A 45 14.49 -9.29 -9.56
C ALA A 45 13.77 -7.96 -9.25
N LEU A 46 13.05 -7.88 -8.12
CA LEU A 46 12.43 -6.65 -7.63
C LEU A 46 13.51 -5.61 -7.27
N GLU A 47 14.55 -6.02 -6.54
CA GLU A 47 15.68 -5.17 -6.13
C GLU A 47 16.42 -4.61 -7.36
N LYS A 48 16.68 -5.46 -8.36
CA LYS A 48 17.32 -5.08 -9.63
C LYS A 48 16.39 -4.34 -10.60
N ARG A 49 15.13 -4.08 -10.22
CA ARG A 49 14.11 -3.45 -11.07
C ARG A 49 13.86 -4.16 -12.40
N ILE A 50 14.08 -5.48 -12.44
CA ILE A 50 13.74 -6.34 -13.59
C ILE A 50 12.22 -6.56 -13.65
N ILE A 51 11.58 -6.65 -12.48
CA ILE A 51 10.13 -6.71 -12.32
C ILE A 51 9.66 -5.59 -11.37
N CYS A 52 8.38 -5.23 -11.43
CA CYS A 52 7.78 -4.20 -10.61
C CYS A 52 6.47 -4.70 -10.00
N ASP A 53 6.28 -4.45 -8.71
CA ASP A 53 5.10 -4.76 -7.91
C ASP A 53 4.02 -3.67 -7.97
N MET A 54 4.17 -2.70 -8.88
CA MET A 54 3.26 -1.56 -9.06
C MET A 54 3.08 -0.66 -7.82
N PHE A 55 3.92 -0.81 -6.79
CA PHE A 55 3.83 -0.05 -5.54
C PHE A 55 2.45 -0.14 -4.87
N GLU A 56 1.83 -1.33 -4.88
CA GLU A 56 0.50 -1.58 -4.31
C GLU A 56 0.46 -1.52 -2.78
N GLY A 57 1.62 -1.51 -2.14
CA GLY A 57 1.76 -1.69 -0.70
C GLY A 57 1.87 -3.17 -0.32
N ASN A 58 2.27 -3.42 0.93
CA ASN A 58 2.61 -4.76 1.40
C ASN A 58 1.38 -5.67 1.56
N ALA A 59 0.26 -5.13 2.03
CA ALA A 59 -0.95 -5.89 2.31
C ALA A 59 -2.22 -5.07 2.00
N PRO A 60 -2.54 -4.86 0.71
CA PRO A 60 -3.66 -4.01 0.33
C PRO A 60 -5.01 -4.55 0.83
N TYR A 61 -5.81 -3.71 1.51
CA TYR A 61 -7.16 -4.02 1.99
C TYR A 61 -8.20 -4.01 0.86
N ARG A 62 -7.87 -3.36 -0.27
CA ARG A 62 -8.72 -3.30 -1.46
C ARG A 62 -8.02 -3.94 -2.66
N PRO A 63 -8.70 -4.83 -3.40
CA PRO A 63 -8.14 -5.35 -4.64
C PRO A 63 -8.07 -4.25 -5.71
N ARG A 64 -7.03 -4.28 -6.55
CA ARG A 64 -6.95 -3.42 -7.74
C ARG A 64 -7.98 -3.81 -8.79
N TYR A 65 -8.17 -5.11 -8.99
CA TYR A 65 -9.11 -5.67 -9.94
C TYR A 65 -10.15 -6.49 -9.19
N LEU A 66 -11.42 -6.15 -9.36
CA LEU A 66 -12.53 -6.99 -8.98
C LEU A 66 -13.05 -7.67 -10.24
N LEU A 67 -13.38 -8.96 -10.14
CA LEU A 67 -14.16 -9.67 -11.14
C LEU A 67 -15.63 -9.66 -10.69
N PRO A 68 -16.44 -8.67 -11.10
CA PRO A 68 -17.85 -8.63 -10.73
C PRO A 68 -18.59 -9.83 -11.34
N ASP A 69 -19.41 -10.48 -10.52
CA ASP A 69 -20.39 -11.47 -10.97
C ASP A 69 -21.67 -10.73 -11.38
N TYR A 70 -21.95 -10.66 -12.68
CA TYR A 70 -23.08 -9.92 -13.25
C TYR A 70 -24.33 -10.80 -13.49
N LYS A 71 -24.35 -12.02 -12.97
CA LYS A 71 -25.52 -12.89 -13.07
C LYS A 71 -26.78 -12.27 -12.48
#